data_AF-A0A520IGC5-F1
#
_entry.id   AF-A0A520IGC5-F1
#
_cell.length_a   1.000
_cell.length_b   1.000
_cell.length_c   1.000
_cell.angle_alpha   90.00
_cell.angle_beta   90.00
_cell.angle_gamma   90.00
#
_symmetry.space_group_name_H-M   'P 1'
#
loop_
_entity.id
_entity.type
_entity.pdbx_description
1 polymer ?
#
loop_
_entity_poly.entity_id
_entity_poly.type
_entity_poly.pdbx_seq_one_letter_code
_entity_poly.pdbx_strand_id
1 'polypeptide(L)'
;MPRSVNPKLNGSVQLHDQARQIQDQAKRLQLQARQLKDQAQQLKEQDELMQGIIVNIPTGLYVYDPVYESSKVPVDFRLIILNPLAAQQLDSSDQSRIGELLSKLLPSTGIPNLLVRTIEVFKSWQAQSLETAYHYQGVTGWFKLSISRYDHRIIITTIDITALKQVQINLQKVTNTMHSMLGGSLVAISQLKAIRDQTGSISDQVYEGVNEKKAALLNRSDNELVGQHFLSLFPGSRKAIFLRQLNQ
;
A
#
# COMPACT_ATOMS: atom_id res chain seq x y z
N MET A 1 -24.44 34.04 85.79
CA MET A 1 -23.94 32.92 84.96
C MET A 1 -24.20 33.24 83.49
N PRO A 2 -23.17 33.61 82.72
CA PRO A 2 -23.06 33.12 81.35
C PRO A 2 -21.69 32.48 81.10
N ARG A 3 -21.70 31.35 80.39
CA ARG A 3 -20.52 30.54 80.05
C ARG A 3 -19.61 31.30 79.08
N SER A 4 -18.37 31.53 79.49
CA SER A 4 -17.26 31.97 78.65
C SER A 4 -16.95 30.89 77.60
N VAL A 5 -17.17 31.20 76.32
CA VAL A 5 -16.71 30.37 75.20
C VAL A 5 -15.24 30.71 74.95
N ASN A 6 -14.37 29.72 75.16
CA ASN A 6 -12.92 29.88 75.14
C ASN A 6 -12.40 30.19 73.72
N PRO A 7 -11.77 31.35 73.46
CA PRO A 7 -11.24 31.71 72.13
C PRO A 7 -10.05 30.84 71.68
N LYS A 8 -9.38 30.15 72.61
CA LYS A 8 -8.29 29.20 72.29
C LYS A 8 -8.75 27.91 71.59
N LEU A 9 -10.04 27.55 71.70
CA LEU A 9 -10.61 26.39 71.01
C LEU A 9 -10.94 26.68 69.54
N ASN A 10 -11.14 27.95 69.15
CA ASN A 10 -11.46 28.31 67.76
C ASN A 10 -10.23 28.32 66.84
N GLY A 11 -9.06 28.75 67.35
CA GLY A 11 -7.81 28.78 66.57
C GLY A 11 -7.22 27.39 66.30
N SER A 12 -7.40 26.44 67.21
CA SER A 12 -6.96 25.05 67.02
C SER A 12 -7.82 24.28 66.02
N VAL A 13 -9.12 24.58 65.95
CA VAL A 13 -10.03 24.03 64.92
C VAL A 13 -9.69 24.60 63.54
N GLN A 14 -9.47 25.91 63.42
CA GLN A 14 -9.04 26.54 62.16
C GLN A 14 -7.69 26.00 61.62
N LEU A 15 -6.72 25.75 62.50
CA LEU A 15 -5.43 25.16 62.13
C LEU A 15 -5.58 23.70 61.65
N HIS A 16 -6.48 22.94 62.28
CA HIS A 16 -6.78 21.56 61.86
C HIS A 16 -7.45 21.52 60.48
N ASP A 17 -8.40 22.43 60.24
CA ASP A 17 -9.09 22.54 58.95
C ASP A 17 -8.14 22.98 57.82
N GLN A 18 -7.25 23.96 58.09
CA GLN A 18 -6.20 24.36 57.13
C GLN A 18 -5.22 23.23 56.82
N ALA A 19 -4.75 22.49 57.83
CA ALA A 19 -3.84 21.35 57.64
C ALA A 19 -4.49 20.25 56.78
N ARG A 20 -5.78 19.99 57.01
CA ARG A 20 -6.57 19.03 56.22
C ARG A 20 -6.74 19.49 54.78
N GLN A 21 -7.01 20.78 54.56
CA GLN A 21 -7.15 21.37 53.23
C GLN A 21 -5.83 21.31 52.43
N ILE A 22 -4.68 21.55 53.08
CA ILE A 22 -3.35 21.41 52.48
C ILE A 22 -3.06 19.94 52.13
N GLN A 23 -3.40 18.99 53.01
CA GLN A 23 -3.24 17.56 52.71
C GLN A 23 -4.10 17.11 51.53
N ASP A 24 -5.36 17.56 51.46
CA ASP A 24 -6.25 17.25 50.35
C ASP A 24 -5.75 17.87 49.03
N GLN A 25 -5.24 19.11 49.09
CA GLN A 25 -4.63 19.78 47.94
C GLN A 25 -3.35 19.06 47.48
N ALA A 26 -2.48 18.67 48.41
CA ALA A 26 -1.27 17.90 48.10
C ALA A 26 -1.60 16.55 47.46
N LYS A 27 -2.64 15.85 47.96
CA LYS A 27 -3.12 14.60 47.40
C LYS A 27 -3.68 14.77 45.99
N ARG A 28 -4.42 15.86 45.72
CA ARG A 28 -4.90 16.20 44.38
C ARG A 28 -3.76 16.48 43.41
N LEU A 29 -2.76 17.26 43.84
CA LEU A 29 -1.57 17.56 43.03
C LEU A 29 -0.76 16.30 42.72
N GLN A 30 -0.61 15.39 43.68
CA GLN A 30 0.04 14.09 43.46
C GLN A 30 -0.71 13.23 42.44
N LEU A 31 -2.05 13.19 42.50
CA LEU A 31 -2.86 12.48 41.52
C LEU A 31 -2.73 13.10 40.12
N GLN A 32 -2.75 14.42 40.00
CA GLN A 32 -2.53 15.12 38.73
C GLN A 32 -1.14 14.86 38.17
N ALA A 33 -0.10 14.92 38.99
CA ALA A 33 1.27 14.62 38.58
C ALA A 33 1.42 13.17 38.07
N ARG A 34 0.75 12.22 38.74
CA ARG A 34 0.71 10.83 38.29
C ARG A 34 -0.01 10.69 36.93
N GLN A 35 -1.16 11.33 36.78
CA GLN A 35 -1.91 11.31 35.52
C GLN A 35 -1.13 11.94 34.36
N LEU A 36 -0.46 13.07 34.58
CA LEU A 36 0.40 13.71 33.57
C LEU A 36 1.57 12.79 33.18
N LYS A 37 2.16 12.10 34.15
CA LYS A 37 3.23 11.13 33.88
C LYS A 37 2.73 9.95 33.05
N ASP A 38 1.57 9.40 33.39
CA ASP A 38 0.96 8.29 32.65
C ASP A 38 0.59 8.72 31.21
N GLN A 39 0.06 9.93 31.02
CA GLN A 39 -0.21 10.50 29.70
C GLN A 39 1.07 10.72 28.88
N ALA A 40 2.13 11.26 29.49
CA ALA A 40 3.41 11.46 28.82
C ALA A 40 4.03 10.13 28.40
N GLN A 41 3.90 9.09 29.22
CA GLN A 41 4.36 7.74 28.90
C GLN A 41 3.56 7.14 27.72
N GLN A 42 2.23 7.26 27.73
CA GLN A 42 1.39 6.79 26.62
C GLN A 42 1.71 7.50 25.30
N LEU A 43 1.92 8.83 25.34
CA LEU A 43 2.32 9.59 24.15
C LEU A 43 3.66 9.10 23.60
N LYS A 44 4.63 8.86 24.49
CA LYS A 44 5.95 8.33 24.12
C LYS A 44 5.85 6.95 23.47
N GLU A 45 5.07 6.04 24.06
CA GLU A 45 4.86 4.68 23.51
C GLU A 45 4.20 4.72 22.12
N GLN A 46 3.21 5.60 21.92
CA GLN A 46 2.59 5.79 20.61
C GLN A 46 3.56 6.36 19.58
N ASP A 47 4.37 7.35 19.95
CA ASP A 47 5.40 7.92 19.07
C ASP A 47 6.44 6.88 18.68
N GLU A 48 6.92 6.08 19.64
CA GLU A 48 7.87 4.99 19.38
C GLU A 48 7.29 3.94 18.42
N LEU A 49 6.02 3.57 18.60
CA LEU A 49 5.33 2.66 17.68
C LEU A 49 5.21 3.26 16.27
N MET A 50 4.81 4.53 16.15
CA MET A 50 4.71 5.21 14.86
C MET A 50 6.06 5.30 14.15
N GLN A 51 7.13 5.63 14.87
CA GLN A 51 8.49 5.65 14.33
C GLN A 51 8.91 4.25 13.88
N GLY A 52 8.63 3.23 14.68
CA GLY A 52 8.87 1.83 14.33
C GLY A 52 8.16 1.41 13.03
N ILE A 53 6.92 1.86 12.82
CA ILE A 53 6.20 1.61 11.57
C ILE A 53 6.88 2.36 10.40
N ILE A 54 7.09 3.67 10.52
CA ILE A 54 7.64 4.51 9.44
C ILE A 54 9.03 4.05 8.97
N VAL A 55 9.86 3.56 9.89
CA VAL A 55 11.21 3.07 9.58
C VAL A 55 11.18 1.73 8.85
N ASN A 56 10.25 0.85 9.20
CA ASN A 56 10.24 -0.53 8.70
C ASN A 56 9.31 -0.76 7.49
N ILE A 57 8.51 0.22 7.08
CA ILE A 57 7.74 0.09 5.84
C ILE A 57 8.67 0.08 4.62
N PRO A 58 8.44 -0.81 3.64
CA PRO A 58 9.16 -0.82 2.36
C PRO A 58 8.62 0.28 1.43
N THR A 59 8.52 1.50 1.94
CA THR A 59 7.97 2.66 1.25
C THR A 59 8.80 3.86 1.62
N GLY A 60 9.41 4.53 0.64
CA GLY A 60 10.05 5.81 0.88
C GLY A 60 8.96 6.82 1.20
N LEU A 61 9.07 7.47 2.36
CA LEU A 61 8.11 8.46 2.82
C LEU A 61 8.77 9.83 2.88
N TYR A 62 8.13 10.82 2.28
CA TYR A 62 8.52 12.22 2.30
C TYR A 62 7.32 13.07 2.70
N VAL A 63 7.48 13.96 3.68
CA VAL A 63 6.45 14.92 4.08
C VAL A 63 6.98 16.32 3.86
N TYR A 64 6.17 17.16 3.23
CA TYR A 64 6.54 18.53 2.90
C TYR A 64 5.54 19.55 3.45
N ASP A 65 6.07 20.67 3.93
CA ASP A 65 5.31 21.86 4.23
C ASP A 65 5.27 22.80 3.01
N PRO A 66 4.13 23.45 2.75
CA PRO A 66 3.98 24.39 1.64
C PRO A 66 4.79 25.68 1.89
N VAL A 67 5.46 26.16 0.85
CA VAL A 67 6.17 27.44 0.84
C VAL A 67 5.39 28.42 -0.02
N TYR A 68 5.00 29.55 0.58
CA TYR A 68 4.24 30.61 -0.05
C TYR A 68 5.12 31.83 -0.26
N GLU A 69 4.92 32.55 -1.37
CA GLU A 69 5.58 33.82 -1.62
C GLU A 69 4.64 35.00 -1.31
N SER A 70 3.45 35.01 -1.92
CA SER A 70 2.47 36.09 -1.73
C SER A 70 1.00 35.65 -1.88
N SER A 71 0.76 34.39 -2.23
CA SER A 71 -0.59 33.87 -2.55
C SER A 71 -0.99 32.72 -1.62
N LYS A 72 -2.27 32.31 -1.67
CA LYS A 72 -2.76 31.10 -0.99
C LYS A 72 -2.35 29.79 -1.65
N VAL A 73 -1.69 29.86 -2.81
CA VAL A 73 -1.15 28.70 -3.53
C VAL A 73 0.35 28.63 -3.25
N PRO A 74 0.89 27.48 -2.82
CA PRO A 74 2.32 27.34 -2.61
C PRO A 74 3.09 27.40 -3.93
N VAL A 75 4.24 28.06 -3.90
CA VAL A 75 5.19 28.10 -5.02
C VAL A 75 6.16 26.92 -4.99
N ASP A 76 6.38 26.35 -3.80
CA ASP A 76 7.27 25.21 -3.58
C ASP A 76 6.88 24.47 -2.29
N PHE A 77 7.63 23.43 -1.94
CA PHE A 77 7.39 22.57 -0.80
C PHE A 77 8.70 22.26 -0.08
N ARG A 78 8.76 22.47 1.23
CA ARG A 78 9.95 22.24 2.06
C ARG A 78 9.87 20.87 2.72
N LEU A 79 10.90 20.05 2.54
CA LEU A 79 10.96 18.72 3.15
C LEU A 79 11.08 18.84 4.67
N ILE A 80 10.16 18.23 5.42
CA ILE A 80 10.15 18.28 6.90
C ILE A 80 10.32 16.90 7.54
N ILE A 81 9.93 15.83 6.86
CA ILE A 81 10.11 14.45 7.34
C ILE A 81 10.52 13.60 6.15
N LEU A 82 11.50 12.74 6.35
CA LEU A 82 11.74 11.59 5.49
C LEU A 82 12.09 10.36 6.33
N ASN A 83 11.74 9.17 5.86
CA ASN A 83 12.17 7.91 6.49
C ASN A 83 13.54 7.44 5.93
N PRO A 84 14.19 6.44 6.55
CA PRO A 84 15.52 5.98 6.12
C PRO A 84 15.56 5.49 4.67
N LEU A 85 14.50 4.82 4.20
CA LEU A 85 14.43 4.37 2.81
C LEU A 85 14.35 5.55 1.83
N ALA A 86 13.58 6.58 2.16
CA ALA A 86 13.55 7.83 1.40
C ALA A 86 14.90 8.56 1.40
N ALA A 87 15.65 8.48 2.50
CA ALA A 87 16.99 9.10 2.62
C ALA A 87 17.96 8.43 1.66
N GLN A 88 17.98 7.10 1.66
CA GLN A 88 18.80 6.30 0.77
C GLN A 88 18.49 6.59 -0.71
N GLN A 89 17.21 6.77 -1.07
CA GLN A 89 16.80 7.12 -2.43
C GLN A 89 17.25 8.52 -2.88
N LEU A 90 17.52 9.44 -1.95
CA LEU A 90 18.08 10.77 -2.25
C LEU A 90 19.62 10.79 -2.18
N ASP A 91 20.26 9.61 -2.21
CA ASP A 91 21.71 9.42 -2.02
C ASP A 91 22.24 10.16 -0.77
N SER A 92 21.41 10.17 0.28
CA SER A 92 21.73 10.76 1.57
C SER A 92 21.72 9.67 2.64
N SER A 93 22.82 9.54 3.38
CA SER A 93 22.92 8.61 4.51
C SER A 93 22.15 9.10 5.74
N ASP A 94 21.73 10.37 5.76
CA ASP A 94 21.12 11.06 6.91
C ASP A 94 19.91 11.92 6.50
N GLN A 95 19.25 12.48 7.50
CA GLN A 95 18.22 13.53 7.37
C GLN A 95 18.77 14.89 6.87
N SER A 96 19.96 14.94 6.26
CA SER A 96 20.65 16.16 5.83
C SER A 96 19.87 16.96 4.78
N ARG A 97 18.92 16.32 4.09
CA ARG A 97 18.02 16.94 3.11
C ARG A 97 16.79 17.63 3.74
N ILE A 98 16.53 17.43 5.03
CA ILE A 98 15.43 18.14 5.72
C ILE A 98 15.66 19.65 5.60
N GLY A 99 14.61 20.37 5.25
CA GLY A 99 14.62 21.81 5.04
C GLY A 99 14.90 22.23 3.59
N GLU A 100 15.36 21.32 2.72
CA GLU A 100 15.49 21.60 1.29
C GLU A 100 14.12 21.72 0.60
N LEU A 101 14.10 22.49 -0.49
CA LEU A 101 12.90 22.65 -1.32
C LEU A 101 12.78 21.50 -2.30
N LEU A 102 11.55 21.08 -2.59
CA LEU A 102 11.25 20.03 -3.56
C LEU A 102 11.91 20.34 -4.92
N SER A 103 11.84 21.60 -5.37
CA SER A 103 12.51 22.06 -6.61
C SER A 103 14.01 21.76 -6.66
N LYS A 104 14.72 21.87 -5.52
CA LYS A 104 16.16 21.58 -5.43
C LYS A 104 16.47 20.08 -5.41
N LEU A 105 15.51 19.28 -4.98
CA LEU A 105 15.61 17.82 -4.97
C LEU A 105 15.25 17.21 -6.34
N LEU A 106 14.52 17.93 -7.21
CA LEU A 106 14.09 17.44 -8.54
C LEU A 106 15.19 16.90 -9.45
N PRO A 107 16.38 17.53 -9.57
CA PRO A 107 17.45 16.98 -10.40
C PRO A 107 17.84 15.57 -9.94
N SER A 108 17.70 15.29 -8.64
CA SER A 108 18.02 14.03 -8.00
C SER A 108 16.92 12.97 -8.11
N THR A 109 15.69 13.34 -8.51
CA THR A 109 14.56 12.39 -8.53
C THR A 109 14.22 11.86 -9.92
N GLY A 110 14.66 12.48 -11.01
CA GLY A 110 14.36 12.01 -12.38
C GLY A 110 12.86 11.94 -12.73
N ILE A 111 11.97 12.50 -11.90
CA ILE A 111 10.51 12.46 -12.10
C ILE A 111 10.07 13.73 -12.85
N PRO A 112 9.55 13.63 -14.08
CA PRO A 112 9.10 14.80 -14.83
C PRO A 112 7.95 15.52 -14.12
N ASN A 113 8.04 16.85 -14.05
CA ASN A 113 6.98 17.73 -13.57
C ASN A 113 6.48 17.44 -12.14
N LEU A 114 7.30 16.82 -11.28
CA LEU A 114 6.90 16.46 -9.91
C LEU A 114 6.39 17.67 -9.11
N LEU A 115 7.07 18.82 -9.17
CA LEU A 115 6.62 20.04 -8.48
C LEU A 115 5.23 20.50 -8.98
N VAL A 116 5.00 20.50 -10.29
CA VAL A 116 3.71 20.89 -10.88
C VAL A 116 2.59 19.98 -10.38
N ARG A 117 2.82 18.65 -10.43
CA ARG A 117 1.86 17.66 -9.91
C ARG A 117 1.59 17.85 -8.42
N THR A 118 2.61 18.16 -7.65
CA THR A 118 2.46 18.41 -6.21
C THR A 118 1.61 19.65 -5.95
N ILE A 119 1.81 20.74 -6.70
CA ILE A 119 0.97 21.95 -6.62
C ILE A 119 -0.48 21.62 -7.01
N GLU A 120 -0.69 20.82 -8.06
CA GLU A 120 -2.02 20.39 -8.49
C GLU A 120 -2.75 19.60 -7.41
N VAL A 121 -2.10 18.56 -6.85
CA VAL A 121 -2.64 17.75 -5.74
C VAL A 121 -2.95 18.64 -4.54
N PHE A 122 -2.07 19.59 -4.23
CA PHE A 122 -2.29 20.53 -3.14
C PHE A 122 -3.56 21.34 -3.35
N LYS A 123 -3.80 21.85 -4.56
CA LYS A 123 -4.97 22.67 -4.89
C LYS A 123 -6.25 21.85 -4.97
N SER A 124 -6.20 20.67 -5.60
CA SER A 124 -7.39 19.89 -5.96
C SER A 124 -7.87 18.96 -4.86
N TRP A 125 -7.02 18.64 -3.87
CA TRP A 125 -7.24 17.56 -2.90
C TRP A 125 -7.38 16.17 -3.52
N GLN A 126 -7.09 16.01 -4.81
CA GLN A 126 -7.11 14.74 -5.50
C GLN A 126 -5.72 14.15 -5.50
N ALA A 127 -5.55 13.02 -4.81
CA ALA A 127 -4.28 12.29 -4.82
C ALA A 127 -3.95 11.81 -6.24
N GLN A 128 -2.66 11.83 -6.59
CA GLN A 128 -2.15 11.29 -7.84
C GLN A 128 -1.23 10.11 -7.56
N SER A 129 -1.24 9.10 -8.44
CA SER A 129 -0.29 7.99 -8.41
C SER A 129 0.18 7.70 -9.83
N LEU A 130 1.47 7.40 -9.98
CA LEU A 130 2.08 7.10 -11.26
C LEU A 130 3.20 6.07 -11.08
N GLU A 131 3.42 5.30 -12.13
CA GLU A 131 4.54 4.37 -12.23
C GLU A 131 5.55 4.94 -13.23
N THR A 132 6.80 5.06 -12.82
CA THR A 132 7.87 5.58 -13.70
C THR A 132 9.07 4.65 -13.65
N ALA A 133 9.70 4.47 -14.80
CA ALA A 133 11.05 3.94 -14.85
C ALA A 133 11.99 5.00 -14.27
N TYR A 134 12.83 4.58 -13.34
CA TYR A 134 13.86 5.40 -12.72
C TYR A 134 15.21 4.96 -13.27
N HIS A 135 15.87 5.88 -13.95
CA HIS A 135 17.21 5.69 -14.51
C HIS A 135 18.06 6.89 -14.10
N TYR A 136 18.54 6.89 -12.87
CA TYR A 136 19.34 8.00 -12.35
C TYR A 136 20.40 7.48 -11.38
N GLN A 137 21.63 8.01 -11.50
CA GLN A 137 22.81 7.67 -10.69
C GLN A 137 23.09 6.15 -10.53
N GLY A 138 22.85 5.36 -11.59
CA GLY A 138 23.14 3.91 -11.59
C GLY A 138 22.05 3.04 -10.96
N VAL A 139 21.04 3.64 -10.32
CA VAL A 139 19.82 2.94 -9.92
C VAL A 139 18.93 2.79 -11.15
N THR A 140 18.62 1.54 -11.49
CA THR A 140 17.67 1.20 -12.56
C THR A 140 16.54 0.38 -11.94
N GLY A 141 15.33 0.92 -11.96
CA GLY A 141 14.17 0.25 -11.39
C GLY A 141 12.86 0.89 -11.83
N TRP A 142 11.75 0.23 -11.50
CA TRP A 142 10.41 0.79 -11.65
C TRP A 142 9.88 1.20 -10.30
N PHE A 143 9.40 2.43 -10.19
CA PHE A 143 8.88 2.96 -8.94
C PHE A 143 7.45 3.43 -9.12
N LYS A 144 6.61 3.11 -8.13
CA LYS A 144 5.30 3.70 -7.96
C LYS A 144 5.41 4.89 -7.02
N LEU A 145 5.15 6.08 -7.54
CA LEU A 145 5.05 7.32 -6.78
C LEU A 145 3.58 7.57 -6.44
N SER A 146 3.29 8.01 -5.22
CA SER A 146 1.98 8.58 -4.86
C SER A 146 2.17 9.93 -4.21
N ILE A 147 1.33 10.89 -4.56
CA ILE A 147 1.31 12.25 -4.01
C ILE A 147 -0.09 12.46 -3.43
N SER A 148 -0.15 12.77 -2.15
CA SER A 148 -1.40 13.07 -1.46
C SER A 148 -1.26 14.30 -0.57
N ARG A 149 -2.38 14.94 -0.31
CA ARG A 149 -2.46 16.05 0.66
C ARG A 149 -3.03 15.52 1.97
N TYR A 150 -2.38 15.85 3.07
CA TYR A 150 -2.89 15.62 4.42
C TYR A 150 -2.87 16.95 5.18
N ASP A 151 -4.05 17.46 5.51
CA ASP A 151 -4.22 18.79 6.09
C ASP A 151 -3.57 19.91 5.24
N HIS A 152 -2.52 20.57 5.75
CA HIS A 152 -1.77 21.59 5.01
C HIS A 152 -0.48 21.05 4.41
N ARG A 153 -0.23 19.74 4.47
CA ARG A 153 1.02 19.10 4.05
C ARG A 153 0.83 18.26 2.81
N ILE A 154 1.94 18.06 2.11
CA ILE A 154 2.04 17.05 1.06
C ILE A 154 2.76 15.84 1.62
N ILE A 155 2.25 14.67 1.30
CA ILE A 155 2.90 13.39 1.52
C ILE A 155 3.22 12.80 0.14
N ILE A 156 4.50 12.48 -0.07
CA ILE A 156 4.95 11.74 -1.25
C ILE A 156 5.45 10.38 -0.78
N THR A 157 4.99 9.32 -1.44
CA THR A 157 5.48 7.97 -1.20
C THR A 157 6.06 7.35 -2.44
N THR A 158 7.09 6.52 -2.27
CA THR A 158 7.75 5.76 -3.32
C THR A 158 7.80 4.28 -2.95
N ILE A 159 7.39 3.42 -3.88
CA ILE A 159 7.48 1.96 -3.71
C ILE A 159 8.24 1.41 -4.91
N ASP A 160 9.27 0.60 -4.65
CA ASP A 160 9.93 -0.16 -5.69
C ASP A 160 9.01 -1.29 -6.16
N ILE A 161 8.63 -1.25 -7.44
CA ILE A 161 7.80 -2.24 -8.12
C ILE A 161 8.59 -2.98 -9.21
N THR A 162 9.92 -2.93 -9.19
CA THR A 162 10.80 -3.54 -10.20
C THR A 162 10.58 -5.04 -10.30
N ALA A 163 10.56 -5.75 -9.16
CA ALA A 163 10.32 -7.19 -9.14
C ALA A 163 8.95 -7.54 -9.73
N LEU A 164 7.91 -6.77 -9.38
CA LEU A 164 6.55 -6.95 -9.90
C LEU A 164 6.52 -6.75 -11.42
N LYS A 165 7.14 -5.68 -11.93
CA LYS A 165 7.25 -5.40 -13.37
C LYS A 165 8.03 -6.48 -14.11
N GLN A 166 9.11 -7.00 -13.53
CA GLN A 166 9.88 -8.07 -14.15
C GLN A 166 9.06 -9.36 -14.29
N VAL A 167 8.29 -9.72 -13.25
CA VAL A 167 7.36 -10.86 -13.31
C VAL A 167 6.30 -10.62 -14.39
N GLN A 168 5.69 -9.43 -14.43
CA GLN A 168 4.69 -9.09 -15.45
C GLN A 168 5.24 -9.20 -16.88
N ILE A 169 6.45 -8.65 -17.12
CA ILE A 169 7.13 -8.72 -18.42
C ILE A 169 7.45 -10.17 -18.79
N ASN A 170 7.94 -10.96 -17.84
CA ASN A 170 8.28 -12.37 -18.09
C ASN A 170 7.02 -13.19 -18.42
N LEU A 171 5.93 -12.99 -17.68
CA LEU A 171 4.64 -13.63 -17.98
C LEU A 171 4.16 -13.25 -19.38
N GLN A 172 4.19 -11.97 -19.74
CA GLN A 172 3.81 -11.53 -21.08
C GLN A 172 4.67 -12.16 -22.17
N LYS A 173 5.98 -12.27 -21.96
CA LYS A 173 6.90 -12.94 -22.90
C LYS A 173 6.58 -14.42 -23.07
N VAL A 174 6.34 -15.12 -21.97
CA VAL A 174 5.97 -16.55 -21.99
C VAL A 174 4.65 -16.74 -22.73
N THR A 175 3.63 -15.94 -22.42
CA THR A 175 2.32 -15.99 -23.10
C THR A 175 2.45 -15.71 -24.60
N ASN A 176 3.17 -14.65 -24.99
CA ASN A 176 3.39 -14.32 -26.41
C ASN A 176 4.16 -15.41 -27.16
N THR A 177 5.17 -15.99 -26.51
CA THR A 177 5.96 -17.09 -27.07
C THR A 177 5.07 -18.31 -27.28
N MET A 178 4.25 -18.67 -26.29
CA MET A 178 3.32 -19.79 -26.36
C MET A 178 2.29 -19.59 -27.48
N HIS A 179 1.68 -18.41 -27.59
CA HIS A 179 0.75 -18.09 -28.68
C HIS A 179 1.42 -18.21 -30.05
N SER A 180 2.65 -17.71 -30.20
CA SER A 180 3.39 -17.78 -31.46
C SER A 180 3.73 -19.23 -31.84
N MET A 181 4.16 -20.05 -30.87
CA MET A 181 4.44 -21.47 -31.09
C MET A 181 3.18 -22.26 -31.45
N LEU A 182 2.06 -22.01 -30.77
CA LEU A 182 0.79 -22.70 -31.04
C LEU A 182 0.21 -22.30 -32.40
N GLY A 183 0.27 -21.02 -32.77
CA GLY A 183 -0.18 -20.51 -34.06
C GLY A 183 0.66 -21.02 -35.24
N GLY A 184 2.00 -21.06 -35.08
CA GLY A 184 2.90 -21.61 -36.10
C GLY A 184 2.92 -23.14 -36.18
N SER A 185 2.23 -23.84 -35.27
CA SER A 185 2.23 -25.31 -35.25
C SER A 185 1.41 -25.90 -36.39
N LEU A 186 2.02 -26.83 -37.14
CA LEU A 186 1.33 -27.63 -38.15
C LEU A 186 0.45 -28.75 -37.56
N VAL A 187 0.52 -28.95 -36.24
CA VAL A 187 -0.23 -29.97 -35.51
C VAL A 187 -1.47 -29.35 -34.87
N ALA A 188 -2.62 -30.03 -34.99
CA ALA A 188 -3.85 -29.63 -34.31
C ALA A 188 -3.74 -29.91 -32.80
N ILE A 189 -3.77 -28.86 -31.99
CA ILE A 189 -3.62 -28.91 -30.53
C ILE A 189 -4.92 -28.44 -29.89
N SER A 190 -5.34 -29.12 -28.82
CA SER A 190 -6.51 -28.75 -28.02
C SER A 190 -6.21 -28.92 -26.55
N GLN A 191 -6.60 -27.93 -25.76
CA GLN A 191 -6.71 -28.03 -24.32
C GLN A 191 -8.15 -28.38 -23.97
N LEU A 192 -8.32 -29.49 -23.26
CA LEU A 192 -9.60 -30.04 -22.85
C LEU A 192 -9.66 -30.13 -21.34
N LYS A 193 -10.74 -29.66 -20.72
CA LYS A 193 -11.00 -29.84 -19.30
C LYS A 193 -12.04 -30.92 -19.08
N ALA A 194 -11.72 -31.86 -18.20
CA ALA A 194 -12.63 -32.91 -17.81
C ALA A 194 -13.84 -32.34 -17.05
N ILE A 195 -15.03 -32.75 -17.47
CA ILE A 195 -16.28 -32.60 -16.72
C ILE A 195 -16.51 -33.93 -16.03
N ARG A 196 -16.75 -33.89 -14.72
CA ARG A 196 -16.92 -35.08 -13.89
C ARG A 196 -18.35 -35.15 -13.35
N ASP A 197 -18.88 -36.35 -13.25
CA ASP A 197 -20.16 -36.60 -12.58
C ASP A 197 -20.01 -36.65 -11.05
N GLN A 198 -21.13 -36.92 -10.37
CA GLN A 198 -21.19 -37.00 -8.90
C GLN A 198 -20.34 -38.13 -8.31
N THR A 199 -19.94 -39.12 -9.11
CA THR A 199 -19.07 -40.23 -8.70
C THR A 199 -17.58 -39.87 -8.86
N GLY A 200 -17.28 -38.71 -9.46
CA GLY A 200 -15.92 -38.29 -9.81
C GLY A 200 -15.42 -38.83 -11.15
N SER A 201 -16.23 -39.63 -11.84
CA SER A 201 -15.93 -40.19 -13.17
C SER A 201 -16.04 -39.13 -14.26
N ILE A 202 -15.17 -39.18 -15.27
CA ILE A 202 -15.21 -38.20 -16.37
C ILE A 202 -16.43 -38.49 -17.26
N SER A 203 -17.41 -37.58 -17.25
CA SER A 203 -18.66 -37.72 -18.01
C SER A 203 -18.61 -37.02 -19.37
N ASP A 204 -17.76 -36.00 -19.52
CA ASP A 204 -17.50 -35.26 -20.76
C ASP A 204 -16.19 -34.44 -20.65
N GLN A 205 -15.85 -33.68 -21.69
CA GLN A 205 -14.79 -32.68 -21.68
C GLN A 205 -15.29 -31.38 -22.32
N VAL A 206 -14.72 -30.24 -21.92
CA VAL A 206 -14.97 -28.95 -22.56
C VAL A 206 -13.68 -28.42 -23.15
N TYR A 207 -13.75 -27.82 -24.34
CA TYR A 207 -12.63 -27.11 -24.95
C TYR A 207 -12.32 -25.85 -24.14
N GLU A 208 -11.13 -25.76 -23.55
CA GLU A 208 -10.64 -24.54 -22.89
C GLU A 208 -9.67 -23.75 -23.79
N GLY A 209 -9.10 -24.38 -24.81
CA GLY A 209 -8.26 -23.71 -25.78
C GLY A 209 -8.02 -24.58 -27.01
N VAL A 210 -7.87 -23.95 -28.16
CA VAL A 210 -7.49 -24.61 -29.42
C VAL A 210 -6.47 -23.75 -30.15
N ASN A 211 -5.56 -24.38 -30.89
CA ASN A 211 -4.73 -23.62 -31.81
C ASN A 211 -5.41 -23.48 -33.18
N GLU A 212 -4.89 -22.59 -34.01
CA GLU A 212 -5.44 -22.30 -35.35
C GLU A 212 -5.55 -23.55 -36.22
N LYS A 213 -4.57 -24.46 -36.14
CA LYS A 213 -4.61 -25.71 -36.90
C LYS A 213 -5.78 -26.62 -36.50
N LYS A 214 -6.13 -26.68 -35.21
CA LYS A 214 -7.30 -27.42 -34.74
C LYS A 214 -8.60 -26.76 -35.18
N ALA A 215 -8.67 -25.45 -35.08
CA ALA A 215 -9.82 -24.66 -35.52
C ALA A 215 -10.10 -24.92 -37.03
N ALA A 216 -9.06 -24.81 -37.86
CA ALA A 216 -9.12 -25.11 -39.29
C ALA A 216 -9.50 -26.59 -39.56
N LEU A 217 -8.95 -27.55 -38.81
CA LEU A 217 -9.28 -28.97 -38.95
C LEU A 217 -10.78 -29.25 -38.72
N LEU A 218 -11.41 -28.51 -37.80
CA LEU A 218 -12.84 -28.64 -37.49
C LEU A 218 -13.72 -27.67 -38.29
N ASN A 219 -13.12 -26.88 -39.19
CA ASN A 219 -13.76 -25.82 -39.96
C ASN A 219 -14.62 -24.89 -39.09
N ARG A 220 -14.06 -24.48 -37.95
CA ARG A 220 -14.66 -23.60 -36.93
C ARG A 220 -13.62 -22.61 -36.46
N SER A 221 -14.05 -21.45 -35.96
CA SER A 221 -13.19 -20.51 -35.27
C SER A 221 -12.87 -20.95 -33.83
N ASP A 222 -11.83 -20.36 -33.24
CA ASP A 222 -11.47 -20.54 -31.83
C ASP A 222 -12.67 -20.26 -30.90
N ASN A 223 -13.29 -19.08 -31.07
CA ASN A 223 -14.44 -18.65 -30.27
C ASN A 223 -15.66 -19.57 -30.37
N GLU A 224 -15.81 -20.33 -31.45
CA GLU A 224 -16.89 -21.30 -31.60
C GLU A 224 -16.59 -22.65 -30.94
N LEU A 225 -15.31 -22.94 -30.69
CA LEU A 225 -14.85 -24.19 -30.09
C LEU A 225 -14.66 -24.03 -28.58
N VAL A 226 -14.06 -22.95 -28.11
CA VAL A 226 -13.84 -22.72 -26.67
C VAL A 226 -15.19 -22.64 -25.93
N GLY A 227 -15.30 -23.37 -24.82
CA GLY A 227 -16.53 -23.55 -24.06
C GLY A 227 -17.46 -24.64 -24.58
N GLN A 228 -17.22 -25.22 -25.76
CA GLN A 228 -18.05 -26.31 -26.27
C GLN A 228 -17.73 -27.65 -25.62
N HIS A 229 -18.80 -28.41 -25.38
CA HIS A 229 -18.73 -29.78 -24.93
C HIS A 229 -18.20 -30.69 -26.06
N PHE A 230 -17.19 -31.50 -25.73
CA PHE A 230 -16.54 -32.41 -26.65
C PHE A 230 -17.54 -33.42 -27.23
N LEU A 231 -18.38 -34.02 -26.37
CA LEU A 231 -19.39 -34.98 -26.82
C LEU A 231 -20.55 -34.36 -27.60
N SER A 232 -20.75 -33.04 -27.52
CA SER A 232 -21.70 -32.35 -28.41
C SER A 232 -21.17 -32.26 -29.84
N LEU A 233 -19.85 -32.10 -30.01
CA LEU A 233 -19.20 -32.07 -31.33
C LEU A 233 -18.92 -33.48 -31.88
N PHE A 234 -18.65 -34.45 -31.00
CA PHE A 234 -18.36 -35.84 -31.38
C PHE A 234 -19.21 -36.85 -30.56
N PRO A 235 -20.53 -36.94 -30.80
CA PRO A 235 -21.43 -37.80 -30.00
C PRO A 235 -21.03 -39.29 -30.03
N GLY A 236 -20.49 -39.76 -31.16
CA GLY A 236 -20.04 -41.13 -31.35
C GLY A 236 -18.79 -41.51 -30.53
N SER A 237 -18.03 -40.53 -30.04
CA SER A 237 -16.78 -40.77 -29.31
C SER A 237 -16.98 -41.15 -27.84
N ARG A 238 -18.22 -41.10 -27.33
CA ARG A 238 -18.56 -41.45 -25.94
C ARG A 238 -18.03 -42.82 -25.54
N LYS A 239 -18.26 -43.84 -26.39
CA LYS A 239 -17.83 -45.21 -26.10
C LYS A 239 -16.33 -45.41 -26.23
N ALA A 240 -15.69 -44.71 -27.17
CA ALA A 240 -14.27 -44.89 -27.45
C ALA A 240 -13.35 -44.24 -26.40
N ILE A 241 -13.76 -43.07 -25.87
CA ILE A 241 -12.90 -42.24 -25.02
C ILE A 241 -13.22 -42.42 -23.53
N PHE A 242 -14.50 -42.60 -23.16
CA PHE A 242 -14.93 -42.52 -21.77
C PHE A 242 -15.28 -43.87 -21.13
N LEU A 243 -15.48 -44.95 -21.91
CA LEU A 243 -15.81 -46.27 -21.35
C LEU A 243 -14.60 -47.11 -20.89
N ARG A 244 -13.35 -46.66 -21.09
CA ARG A 244 -12.16 -47.40 -20.60
C ARG A 244 -11.91 -47.27 -19.10
N GLN A 245 -12.70 -46.49 -18.35
CA GLN A 245 -12.53 -46.30 -16.90
C GLN A 245 -13.35 -47.28 -16.02
N LEU A 246 -14.10 -48.22 -16.60
CA LEU A 246 -14.93 -49.17 -15.84
C LEU A 246 -14.28 -50.56 -15.61
N ASN A 247 -13.04 -50.77 -16.06
CA ASN A 247 -12.33 -52.06 -15.93
C ASN A 247 -10.98 -51.97 -15.18
N GLN A 248 -10.83 -51.04 -14.23
CA GLN A 248 -9.74 -51.07 -13.25
C GLN A 248 -10.30 -51.02 -11.83
#